data_AF-A0A348WR55-F1
#
_entry.id   AF-A0A348WR55-F1
#
_cell.length_a   1.000
_cell.length_b   1.000
_cell.length_c   1.000
_cell.angle_alpha   90.00
_cell.angle_beta   90.00
_cell.angle_gamma   90.00
#
_symmetry.space_group_name_H-M   'P 1'
#
loop_
_entity.id
_entity.type
_entity.pdbx_description
1 polymer ?
#
loop_
_entity_poly.entity_id
_entity_poly.type
_entity_poly.pdbx_seq_one_letter_code
_entity_poly.pdbx_strand_id
1 'polypeptide(L)'
;MKNESTLKDLPQLLCGPLVRHVESDHFYLWLVTKSDHVPQVECSIDETPVDIKQTDRVIAIGKHAYVMLIRVEPAQPLAHNQRIGYDLVWPTENERLSEQHDFLLYSGQTCPQFVYKETIDQLLHGSCRRPHHPA
;
A
#
# COMPACT_ATOMS: atom_id res chain seq x y z
N MET A 1 3.55 20.79 26.58
CA MET A 1 2.66 21.48 25.64
C MET A 1 2.12 20.43 24.68
N LYS A 2 0.81 20.17 24.68
CA LYS A 2 0.18 19.29 23.69
C LYS A 2 0.06 20.12 22.40
N ASN A 3 0.83 19.79 21.36
CA ASN A 3 0.60 20.38 20.05
C ASN A 3 -0.76 19.89 19.57
N GLU A 4 -1.73 20.79 19.50
CA GLU A 4 -2.96 20.53 18.76
C GLU A 4 -2.60 20.45 17.28
N SER A 5 -2.54 19.23 16.75
CA SER A 5 -2.45 18.99 15.31
C SER A 5 -3.69 19.62 14.66
N THR A 6 -3.46 20.62 13.82
CA THR A 6 -4.52 21.18 12.99
C THR A 6 -4.69 20.30 11.74
N LEU A 7 -5.85 20.36 11.08
CA LEU A 7 -6.08 19.62 9.82
C LEU A 7 -5.05 19.93 8.72
N LYS A 8 -4.35 21.07 8.81
CA LYS A 8 -3.24 21.42 7.92
C LYS A 8 -2.00 20.55 8.09
N ASP A 9 -1.85 19.90 9.24
CA ASP A 9 -0.66 19.12 9.62
C ASP A 9 -0.79 17.62 9.28
N LEU A 10 -1.93 17.18 8.72
CA LEU A 10 -2.11 15.78 8.37
C LEU A 10 -1.31 15.41 7.10
N PRO A 11 -0.57 14.28 7.13
CA PRO A 11 0.14 13.77 5.95
C PRO A 11 -0.84 13.38 4.83
N GLN A 12 -0.35 13.29 3.59
CA GLN A 12 -1.19 12.87 2.47
C GLN A 12 -1.77 11.48 2.68
N LEU A 13 -0.95 10.54 3.14
CA LEU A 13 -1.35 9.19 3.53
C LEU A 13 -1.77 9.15 5.01
N LEU A 14 -3.03 8.83 5.27
CA LEU A 14 -3.59 8.71 6.62
C LEU A 14 -3.54 7.26 7.13
N CYS A 15 -3.68 6.28 6.23
CA CYS A 15 -3.65 4.86 6.58
C CYS A 15 -3.24 3.99 5.38
N GLY A 16 -2.56 2.88 5.65
CA GLY A 16 -2.05 1.96 4.65
C GLY A 16 -0.63 2.31 4.18
N PRO A 17 -0.27 1.94 2.93
CA PRO A 17 -1.03 1.06 2.04
C PRO A 17 -1.03 -0.39 2.53
N LEU A 18 -2.12 -1.10 2.24
CA LEU A 18 -2.27 -2.52 2.50
C LEU A 18 -2.45 -3.26 1.18
N VAL A 19 -1.64 -4.29 0.96
CA VAL A 19 -1.85 -5.26 -0.13
C VAL A 19 -3.08 -6.09 0.22
N ARG A 20 -4.20 -5.80 -0.43
CA ARG A 20 -5.53 -6.29 -0.03
C ARG A 20 -5.87 -7.65 -0.61
N HIS A 21 -5.41 -7.89 -1.84
CA HIS A 21 -5.64 -9.09 -2.63
C HIS A 21 -4.62 -9.14 -3.76
N VAL A 22 -4.16 -10.34 -4.12
CA VAL A 22 -3.15 -10.57 -5.16
C VAL A 22 -3.58 -11.77 -5.99
N GLU A 23 -3.59 -11.61 -7.30
CA GLU A 23 -3.78 -12.63 -8.32
C GLU A 23 -2.57 -12.62 -9.27
N SER A 24 -2.49 -13.58 -10.17
CA SER A 24 -1.39 -13.64 -11.14
C SER A 24 -1.35 -12.43 -12.08
N ASP A 25 -2.48 -11.83 -12.43
CA ASP A 25 -2.56 -10.74 -13.40
C ASP A 25 -2.73 -9.35 -12.75
N HIS A 26 -2.99 -9.28 -11.44
CA HIS A 26 -3.18 -8.01 -10.75
C HIS A 26 -3.06 -8.11 -9.23
N PHE A 27 -2.91 -6.96 -8.58
CA PHE A 27 -3.08 -6.84 -7.15
C PHE A 27 -3.82 -5.56 -6.77
N TYR A 28 -4.26 -5.51 -5.52
CA TYR A 28 -4.95 -4.35 -4.97
C TYR A 28 -4.19 -3.71 -3.83
N LEU A 29 -4.01 -2.40 -3.92
CA LEU A 29 -3.56 -1.56 -2.82
C LEU A 29 -4.77 -0.84 -2.23
N TRP A 30 -4.94 -0.96 -0.92
CA TRP A 30 -5.95 -0.24 -0.15
C TRP A 30 -5.28 0.80 0.73
N LEU A 31 -5.77 2.03 0.71
CA LEU A 31 -5.20 3.14 1.48
C LEU A 31 -6.27 4.19 1.79
N VAL A 32 -5.95 5.08 2.73
CA VAL A 32 -6.76 6.26 3.06
C VAL A 32 -5.89 7.50 2.96
N THR A 33 -6.38 8.52 2.26
CA THR A 33 -5.66 9.78 2.03
C THR A 33 -6.46 10.99 2.50
N LYS A 34 -5.78 12.12 2.72
CA LYS A 34 -6.41 13.38 3.11
C LYS A 34 -7.18 14.07 1.98
N SER A 35 -6.76 13.85 0.73
CA SER A 35 -7.40 14.36 -0.50
C SER A 35 -7.77 13.21 -1.44
N ASP A 36 -8.54 13.49 -2.48
CA ASP A 36 -8.90 12.55 -3.53
C ASP A 36 -7.80 12.36 -4.60
N HIS A 37 -6.61 12.92 -4.38
CA HIS A 37 -5.48 12.75 -5.28
C HIS A 37 -4.94 11.31 -5.21
N VAL A 38 -5.28 10.51 -6.23
CA VAL A 38 -4.82 9.13 -6.35
C VAL A 38 -3.32 9.11 -6.69
N PRO A 39 -2.47 8.39 -5.94
CA PRO A 39 -1.06 8.26 -6.28
C PRO A 39 -0.87 7.49 -7.57
N GLN A 40 0.21 7.80 -8.29
CA GLN A 40 0.74 6.92 -9.33
C GLN A 40 1.49 5.77 -8.66
N VAL A 41 1.19 4.54 -9.06
CA VAL A 41 1.91 3.36 -8.58
C VAL A 41 3.12 3.12 -9.47
N GLU A 42 4.30 3.05 -8.87
CA GLU A 42 5.49 2.47 -9.52
C GLU A 42 5.59 1.01 -9.08
N CYS A 43 5.89 0.11 -9.99
CA CYS A 43 5.95 -1.33 -9.72
C CYS A 43 7.24 -1.94 -10.26
N SER A 44 7.79 -2.91 -9.54
CA SER A 44 8.91 -3.72 -9.99
C SER A 44 8.66 -5.20 -9.69
N ILE A 45 9.22 -6.06 -10.53
CA ILE A 45 9.25 -7.51 -10.35
C ILE A 45 10.71 -7.93 -10.28
N ASP A 46 11.10 -8.56 -9.17
CA ASP A 46 12.48 -8.95 -8.88
C ASP A 46 13.47 -7.79 -9.13
N GLU A 47 13.11 -6.61 -8.59
CA GLU A 47 13.85 -5.34 -8.68
C GLU A 47 13.90 -4.72 -10.09
N THR A 48 13.27 -5.34 -11.09
CA THR A 48 13.16 -4.78 -12.44
C THR A 48 11.87 -3.97 -12.57
N PRO A 49 11.91 -2.66 -12.90
CA PRO A 49 10.70 -1.88 -13.14
C PRO A 49 9.86 -2.48 -14.26
N VAL A 50 8.54 -2.45 -14.08
CA VAL A 50 7.59 -2.96 -15.08
C VAL A 50 6.51 -1.93 -15.37
N ASP A 51 6.06 -1.91 -16.61
CA ASP A 51 4.87 -1.14 -16.96
C ASP A 51 3.64 -1.75 -16.28
N ILE A 52 2.73 -0.87 -15.85
CA ILE A 52 1.47 -1.25 -15.25
C ILE A 52 0.30 -0.57 -15.94
N LYS A 53 -0.88 -1.16 -15.82
CA LYS A 53 -2.15 -0.45 -15.91
C LYS A 53 -2.69 -0.25 -14.51
N GLN A 54 -3.14 0.97 -14.24
CA GLN A 54 -3.72 1.35 -12.97
C GLN A 54 -5.19 1.71 -13.18
N THR A 55 -6.06 1.18 -12.33
CA THR A 55 -7.43 1.68 -12.17
C THR A 55 -7.72 1.84 -10.69
N ASP A 56 -8.67 2.70 -10.35
CA ASP A 56 -8.97 2.99 -8.96
C ASP A 56 -10.46 3.15 -8.68
N ARG A 57 -10.79 3.03 -7.40
CA ARG A 57 -12.06 3.43 -6.81
C ARG A 57 -11.78 4.31 -5.61
N VAL A 58 -12.32 5.51 -5.63
CA VAL A 58 -12.22 6.47 -4.53
C VAL A 58 -13.59 6.70 -3.90
N ILE A 59 -13.65 6.61 -2.57
CA ILE A 59 -14.86 6.88 -1.80
C ILE A 59 -14.54 7.93 -0.73
N ALA A 60 -15.19 9.09 -0.82
CA ALA A 60 -15.13 10.10 0.22
C ALA A 60 -15.90 9.63 1.46
N ILE A 61 -15.24 9.59 2.62
CA ILE A 61 -15.85 9.24 3.92
C ILE A 61 -15.88 10.44 4.88
N GLY A 62 -15.48 11.61 4.41
CA GLY A 62 -15.46 12.87 5.13
C GLY A 62 -14.95 14.01 4.25
N LYS A 63 -14.69 15.18 4.86
CA LYS A 63 -14.14 16.34 4.14
C LYS A 63 -12.67 16.17 3.72
N HIS A 64 -11.93 15.37 4.48
CA HIS A 64 -10.48 15.20 4.35
C HIS A 64 -10.08 13.73 4.53
N ALA A 65 -10.95 12.81 4.09
CA ALA A 65 -10.72 11.38 4.25
C ALA A 65 -11.33 10.63 3.07
N TYR A 66 -10.47 10.01 2.30
CA TYR A 66 -10.81 9.33 1.05
C TYR A 66 -10.24 7.92 1.09
N VAL A 67 -11.11 6.93 1.01
CA VAL A 67 -10.72 5.52 0.91
C VAL A 67 -10.46 5.20 -0.55
N MET A 68 -9.28 4.69 -0.85
CA MET A 68 -8.86 4.33 -2.20
C MET A 68 -8.61 2.83 -2.29
N LEU A 69 -9.14 2.21 -3.34
CA LEU A 69 -8.78 0.87 -3.77
C LEU A 69 -8.17 0.97 -5.16
N ILE A 70 -6.86 0.80 -5.24
CA ILE A 70 -6.08 0.89 -6.49
C ILE A 70 -5.84 -0.53 -6.97
N ARG A 71 -6.31 -0.85 -8.17
CA ARG A 71 -5.95 -2.07 -8.91
C ARG A 71 -4.71 -1.78 -9.74
N VAL A 72 -3.71 -2.64 -9.60
CA VAL A 72 -2.46 -2.59 -10.35
C VAL A 72 -2.34 -3.86 -11.17
N GLU A 73 -2.18 -3.70 -12.48
CA GLU A 73 -2.07 -4.77 -13.46
C GLU A 73 -0.70 -4.67 -14.16
N PRO A 74 0.31 -5.43 -13.71
CA PRO A 74 1.59 -5.50 -14.41
C PRO A 74 1.42 -6.01 -15.84
N ALA A 75 2.24 -5.51 -16.76
CA ALA A 75 2.18 -5.90 -18.18
C ALA A 75 2.43 -7.40 -18.42
N GLN A 76 3.10 -8.06 -17.47
CA GLN A 76 3.34 -9.50 -17.48
C GLN A 76 2.72 -10.12 -16.22
N PRO A 77 2.09 -11.31 -16.33
CA PRO A 77 1.58 -12.01 -15.16
C PRO A 77 2.70 -12.30 -14.15
N LEU A 78 2.38 -12.12 -12.87
CA LEU A 78 3.20 -12.49 -11.74
C LEU A 78 3.39 -14.01 -11.72
N ALA A 79 4.64 -14.46 -11.70
CA ALA A 79 5.00 -15.85 -11.52
C ALA A 79 5.15 -16.19 -10.03
N HIS A 80 4.96 -17.47 -9.71
CA HIS A 80 5.08 -17.99 -8.35
C HIS A 80 6.46 -17.66 -7.75
N ASN A 81 6.47 -17.21 -6.49
CA ASN A 81 7.65 -16.80 -5.73
C ASN A 81 8.41 -15.57 -6.26
N GLN A 82 7.78 -14.74 -7.10
CA GLN A 82 8.38 -13.46 -7.47
C GLN A 82 8.21 -12.41 -6.37
N ARG A 83 9.21 -11.54 -6.23
CA ARG A 83 9.18 -10.38 -5.35
C ARG A 83 8.60 -9.19 -6.13
N ILE A 84 7.49 -8.66 -5.65
CA ILE A 84 6.84 -7.49 -6.22
C ILE A 84 7.19 -6.31 -5.31
N GLY A 85 7.91 -5.33 -5.85
CA GLY A 85 8.11 -4.03 -5.24
C GLY A 85 7.06 -3.03 -5.74
N TYR A 86 6.66 -2.11 -4.87
CA TYR A 86 5.82 -0.99 -5.29
C TYR A 86 6.16 0.28 -4.53
N ASP A 87 5.88 1.43 -5.14
CA ASP A 87 5.92 2.73 -4.47
C ASP A 87 4.69 3.55 -4.86
N LEU A 88 4.33 4.52 -4.02
CA LEU A 88 3.24 5.45 -4.27
C LEU A 88 3.80 6.85 -4.40
N VAL A 89 3.59 7.45 -5.56
CA VAL A 89 4.04 8.80 -5.88
C VAL A 89 2.83 9.72 -5.98
N TRP A 90 2.83 10.80 -5.21
CA TRP A 90 1.88 11.89 -5.27
C TRP A 90 2.56 13.11 -5.91
N PRO A 91 2.44 13.30 -7.24
CA PRO A 91 3.20 14.36 -7.94
C PRO A 91 2.79 15.77 -7.50
N THR A 92 1.52 15.96 -7.15
CA THR A 92 0.99 17.27 -6.72
C THR A 92 1.53 17.68 -5.36
N GLU A 93 1.70 16.74 -4.45
CA GLU A 93 2.24 16.93 -3.10
C GLU A 93 3.77 16.87 -3.06
N ASN A 94 4.39 16.39 -4.14
CA ASN A 94 5.82 16.03 -4.17
C ASN A 94 6.17 15.05 -3.03
N GLU A 95 5.30 14.08 -2.79
CA GLU A 95 5.45 13.06 -1.75
C GLU A 95 5.62 11.67 -2.39
N ARG A 96 6.48 10.86 -1.78
CA ARG A 96 6.68 9.45 -2.11
C ARG A 96 6.56 8.62 -0.84
N LEU A 97 5.87 7.49 -0.93
CA LEU A 97 5.65 6.61 0.22
C LEU A 97 6.96 6.17 0.86
N SER A 98 7.92 5.66 0.09
CA SER A 98 9.20 5.19 0.62
C SER A 98 10.04 6.28 1.31
N GLU A 99 9.90 7.54 0.89
CA GLU A 99 10.62 8.67 1.48
C GLU A 99 9.94 9.22 2.74
N GLN A 100 8.61 9.27 2.74
CA GLN A 100 7.83 9.83 3.85
C GLN A 100 7.53 8.81 4.96
N HIS A 101 7.57 7.52 4.63
CA HIS A 101 7.19 6.42 5.52
C HIS A 101 8.22 5.28 5.48
N ASP A 102 9.48 5.62 5.73
CA ASP A 102 10.62 4.68 5.72
C ASP A 102 10.45 3.47 6.67
N PHE A 103 9.67 3.62 7.74
CA PHE A 103 9.33 2.54 8.68
C PHE A 103 8.53 1.39 8.04
N LEU A 104 7.98 1.58 6.83
CA LEU A 104 7.34 0.51 6.05
C LEU A 104 8.35 -0.38 5.33
N LEU A 105 9.62 0.04 5.27
CA LEU A 105 10.68 -0.63 4.52
C LEU A 105 11.40 -1.65 5.40
N TYR A 106 11.69 -2.83 4.83
CA TYR A 106 12.67 -3.74 5.43
C TYR A 106 14.07 -3.15 5.32
N SER A 107 14.97 -3.54 6.24
CA SER A 107 16.36 -3.09 6.25
C SER A 107 17.03 -3.31 4.88
N GLY A 108 17.56 -2.23 4.30
CA GLY A 108 18.25 -2.24 3.02
C GLY A 108 17.34 -2.25 1.78
N GLN A 109 16.01 -2.18 1.95
CA GLN A 109 15.08 -2.03 0.85
C GLN A 109 14.76 -0.55 0.58
N THR A 110 14.54 -0.21 -0.68
CA THR A 110 14.22 1.15 -1.13
C THR A 110 12.72 1.38 -1.33
N CYS A 111 11.91 0.32 -1.34
CA CYS A 111 10.46 0.39 -1.45
C CYS A 111 9.78 -0.80 -0.74
N PRO A 112 8.47 -0.68 -0.40
CA PRO A 112 7.70 -1.81 0.09
C PRO A 112 7.65 -2.97 -0.91
N GLN A 113 7.64 -4.19 -0.38
CA GLN A 113 7.69 -5.41 -1.18
C GLN A 113 6.80 -6.51 -0.61
N PHE A 114 6.26 -7.35 -1.48
CA PHE A 114 5.60 -8.61 -1.12
C PHE A 114 6.02 -9.71 -2.08
N VAL A 115 5.70 -10.97 -1.74
CA VAL A 115 5.96 -12.13 -2.61
C VAL A 115 4.63 -12.68 -3.11
N TYR A 116 4.50 -12.89 -4.41
CA TYR A 116 3.33 -13.57 -4.96
C TYR A 116 3.46 -15.09 -4.78
N LYS A 117 2.46 -15.70 -4.18
CA LYS A 117 2.32 -17.14 -4.05
C LYS A 117 0.93 -17.55 -4.54
N GLU A 118 0.88 -18.31 -5.63
CA GLU A 118 -0.37 -18.89 -6.15
C GLU A 118 -1.05 -19.80 -5.12
N THR A 119 -0.26 -20.57 -4.36
CA THR A 119 -0.75 -21.36 -3.23
C THR A 119 -0.01 -20.95 -1.96
N ILE A 120 -0.75 -20.57 -0.92
CA ILE A 120 -0.18 -20.23 0.38
C ILE A 120 0.19 -21.53 1.11
N ASP A 121 1.49 -21.73 1.27
CA ASP A 121 2.11 -22.88 1.96
C ASP A 121 2.33 -22.63 3.46
N GLN A 122 2.51 -21.38 3.86
CA GLN A 122 2.75 -20.96 5.23
C GLN A 122 1.92 -19.70 5.54
N LEU A 123 0.95 -19.85 6.44
CA LEU A 123 0.18 -18.73 6.95
C LEU A 123 0.64 -18.40 8.37
N LEU A 124 1.29 -17.25 8.54
CA LEU A 124 1.56 -16.72 9.86
C LEU A 124 0.26 -16.20 10.47
N HIS A 125 -0.31 -16.95 11.41
CA HIS A 125 -1.45 -16.48 12.18
C HIS A 125 -1.01 -15.39 13.16
N GLY A 126 -1.30 -14.13 12.83
CA GLY A 126 -1.30 -13.03 13.78
C GLY A 126 -2.32 -13.33 14.89
N SER A 127 -1.85 -13.36 16.13
CA SER A 127 -2.69 -13.77 17.25
C SER A 127 -3.68 -12.65 17.61
N CYS A 128 -4.82 -12.59 16.93
CA CYS A 128 -6.02 -11.99 17.52
C CYS A 128 -6.52 -12.94 18.64
N ARG A 129 -5.70 -13.13 19.69
CA ARG A 129 -6.12 -13.79 20.91
C ARG A 129 -7.17 -12.87 21.55
N ARG A 130 -8.35 -13.44 21.76
CA ARG A 130 -9.55 -12.80 22.33
C ARG A 130 -9.18 -11.95 23.56
N PRO A 131 -9.54 -10.66 23.62
CA PRO A 131 -9.24 -9.79 24.78
C PRO A 131 -10.02 -10.14 26.07
N HIS A 132 -10.76 -11.25 26.12
CA HIS A 132 -11.61 -11.62 27.25
C HIS A 132 -11.57 -13.13 27.58
N HIS A 133 -10.42 -13.66 27.99
CA HIS A 133 -10.39 -14.93 28.70
C HIS A 133 -10.22 -14.67 30.20
N PRO A 134 -11.25 -14.87 31.04
CA PRO A 134 -11.07 -14.91 32.48
C PRO A 134 -10.35 -16.20 32.87
N ALA A 135 -9.38 -16.09 33.79
CA ALA A 135 -8.86 -17.22 34.56
C ALA A 135 -9.76 -17.49 35.77
#